data_AF-A0A5C5TBS7-F1
#
_entry.id   AF-A0A5C5TBS7-F1
#
_cell.length_a   1.000
_cell.length_b   1.000
_cell.length_c   1.000
_cell.angle_alpha   90.00
_cell.angle_beta   90.00
_cell.angle_gamma   90.00
#
_symmetry.space_group_name_H-M   'P 1'
#
loop_
_entity.id
_entity.type
_entity.pdbx_description
1 polymer ?
#
loop_
_entity_poly.entity_id
_entity_poly.type
_entity_poly.pdbx_seq_one_letter_code
_entity_poly.pdbx_strand_id
1 'polypeptide(L)'
;MKRLLSIALIAALASAMPAVAQDTQGRPAVIAKPVILGESHYEGEWGPKPYDFITRKQAYWTILSGGAGHAYGAKGIWRWGDLRWDQDFPAALNAASAAQMKHTSDLFTTRAWHKLVPDLDGTVMTAGAGEGVDYATTARASDGSLVIAYIPTPRTVSIDMGRLAGPVMARWFDPTNGKYRAIAGSALANSGRRDFATPGNNAIGHGDWVLVLETGRPRAAAPAPAFPLKVSRTGRHLVDRHGRPFFYQADTPWWMIWKGKPADIHAYLVNRKARGFNTLQIMVLPAGAAPEAHLVNEPDVNGNRPFPNGRILDVASVSEAYMRHADEVIRQASAAGFYLVLAPAWFGAKGGDFEVYINDHNATAWGRYLANRYRAYQNIAWIVAGDSNAEGKASAVHAMARAFKAIAPHQLVTAHAGVQSSFTQYHSESWLDFNMAYDYTWGGAWVYPQVRRDYQGGVGSR
;
A
#
# COMPACT_ATOMS: atom_id res chain seq x y z
N MET A 1 -22.10 -37.44 -50.43
CA MET A 1 -22.74 -36.69 -49.32
C MET A 1 -21.99 -36.95 -48.02
N LYS A 2 -20.89 -36.23 -47.78
CA LYS A 2 -20.14 -36.17 -46.50
C LYS A 2 -19.11 -35.04 -46.66
N ARG A 3 -19.31 -33.94 -45.93
CA ARG A 3 -18.45 -32.76 -45.68
C ARG A 3 -19.27 -31.49 -45.87
N LEU A 4 -19.52 -30.78 -44.76
CA LEU A 4 -19.82 -29.34 -44.60
C LEU A 4 -20.76 -29.15 -43.40
N LEU A 5 -20.28 -29.35 -42.17
CA LEU A 5 -21.02 -28.95 -40.95
C LEU A 5 -20.09 -28.94 -39.73
N SER A 6 -19.04 -28.10 -39.74
CA SER A 6 -18.23 -27.88 -38.51
C SER A 6 -17.49 -26.52 -38.44
N ILE A 7 -17.95 -25.46 -39.12
CA ILE A 7 -17.29 -24.14 -39.05
C ILE A 7 -18.20 -23.01 -38.54
N ALA A 8 -19.52 -23.18 -38.49
CA ALA A 8 -20.43 -22.11 -38.11
C ALA A 8 -20.65 -21.90 -36.60
N LEU A 9 -20.11 -22.76 -35.72
CA LEU A 9 -20.36 -22.66 -34.26
C LEU A 9 -19.16 -22.12 -33.45
N ILE A 10 -18.03 -21.81 -34.08
CA ILE A 10 -16.84 -21.24 -33.40
C ILE A 10 -16.78 -19.71 -33.56
N ALA A 11 -17.60 -19.10 -34.43
CA ALA A 11 -17.60 -17.65 -34.66
C ALA A 11 -18.56 -16.85 -33.76
N ALA A 12 -19.35 -17.48 -32.89
CA ALA A 12 -20.40 -16.81 -32.11
C ALA A 12 -20.08 -16.59 -30.61
N LEU A 13 -18.84 -16.87 -30.16
CA LEU A 13 -18.43 -16.68 -28.75
C LEU A 13 -17.27 -15.69 -28.56
N ALA A 14 -16.90 -14.92 -29.59
CA ALA A 14 -15.80 -13.95 -29.54
C ALA A 14 -16.24 -12.47 -29.45
N SER A 15 -17.54 -12.18 -29.38
CA SER A 15 -18.06 -10.81 -29.47
C SER A 15 -18.93 -10.43 -28.28
N ALA A 16 -18.29 -10.22 -27.13
CA ALA A 16 -18.79 -9.31 -26.07
C ALA A 16 -17.65 -8.92 -25.11
N MET A 17 -16.51 -8.45 -25.62
CA MET A 17 -15.69 -7.57 -24.79
C MET A 17 -16.35 -6.18 -24.82
N PRO A 18 -16.62 -5.54 -23.67
CA PRO A 18 -17.14 -4.18 -23.67
C PRO A 18 -16.10 -3.29 -24.37
N ALA A 19 -16.56 -2.49 -25.33
CA ALA A 19 -15.74 -1.48 -25.98
C ALA A 19 -15.02 -0.66 -24.90
N VAL A 20 -13.69 -0.63 -24.95
CA VAL A 20 -12.90 0.24 -24.07
C VAL A 20 -13.28 1.66 -24.45
N ALA A 21 -13.90 2.39 -23.51
CA ALA A 21 -14.19 3.80 -23.70
C ALA A 21 -12.87 4.51 -24.08
N GLN A 22 -12.86 5.26 -25.17
CA GLN A 22 -11.71 6.07 -25.54
C GLN A 22 -11.84 7.46 -24.92
N ASP A 23 -10.73 8.07 -24.54
CA ASP A 23 -10.75 9.49 -24.19
C ASP A 23 -11.02 10.37 -25.42
N THR A 24 -11.23 11.67 -25.24
CA THR A 24 -11.51 12.63 -26.33
C THR A 24 -10.36 12.76 -27.35
N GLN A 25 -9.27 12.01 -27.16
CA GLN A 25 -8.08 11.96 -28.02
C GLN A 25 -7.88 10.57 -28.65
N GLY A 26 -8.85 9.66 -28.54
CA GLY A 26 -8.80 8.33 -29.16
C GLY A 26 -7.87 7.34 -28.46
N ARG A 27 -7.34 7.66 -27.27
CA ARG A 27 -6.54 6.72 -26.49
C ARG A 27 -7.48 5.80 -25.71
N PRO A 28 -7.13 4.52 -25.50
CA PRO A 28 -7.89 3.67 -24.57
C PRO A 28 -7.97 4.38 -23.21
N ALA A 29 -9.16 4.55 -22.64
CA ALA A 29 -9.27 5.10 -21.30
C ALA A 29 -8.47 4.21 -20.36
N VAL A 30 -7.47 4.81 -19.71
CA VAL A 30 -6.65 4.13 -18.72
C VAL A 30 -7.58 3.72 -17.57
N ILE A 31 -7.77 2.41 -17.39
CA ILE A 31 -8.61 1.88 -16.32
C ILE A 31 -7.99 2.29 -15.00
N ALA A 32 -8.67 3.17 -14.27
CA ALA A 32 -8.24 3.60 -12.96
C ALA A 32 -8.07 2.38 -12.03
N LYS A 33 -6.90 2.28 -11.40
CA LYS A 33 -6.63 1.30 -10.34
C LYS A 33 -6.16 2.02 -9.08
N PRO A 34 -6.52 1.53 -7.88
CA PRO A 34 -6.03 2.11 -6.65
C PRO A 34 -4.51 2.10 -6.63
N VAL A 35 -3.92 3.08 -5.94
CA VAL A 35 -2.47 3.14 -5.72
C VAL A 35 -2.24 3.06 -4.22
N ILE A 36 -1.32 2.20 -3.79
CA ILE A 36 -0.95 2.04 -2.39
C ILE A 36 0.56 2.19 -2.30
N LEU A 37 1.06 2.98 -1.35
CA LEU A 37 2.49 2.95 -1.02
C LEU A 37 2.75 1.66 -0.24
N GLY A 38 3.23 0.62 -0.93
CA GLY A 38 3.44 -0.72 -0.38
C GLY A 38 4.73 -0.87 0.40
N GLU A 39 5.71 0.00 0.14
CA GLU A 39 6.95 0.02 0.90
C GLU A 39 7.49 1.45 0.95
N SER A 40 7.47 2.01 2.16
CA SER A 40 8.02 3.31 2.50
C SER A 40 9.45 3.19 3.00
N HIS A 41 10.10 4.32 3.26
CA HIS A 41 11.35 4.29 4.00
C HIS A 41 11.13 3.68 5.39
N TYR A 42 11.92 2.68 5.78
CA TYR A 42 11.76 2.03 7.07
C TYR A 42 12.47 2.78 8.19
N GLU A 43 11.79 2.84 9.33
CA GLU A 43 12.34 3.42 10.55
C GLU A 43 13.55 2.62 11.04
N GLY A 44 14.63 3.33 11.38
CA GLY A 44 15.86 2.72 11.88
C GLY A 44 16.81 2.24 10.78
N GLU A 45 16.42 2.27 9.50
CA GLU A 45 17.32 1.97 8.38
C GLU A 45 18.23 3.15 8.02
N TRP A 46 19.14 2.93 7.07
CA TRP A 46 19.93 4.01 6.47
C TRP A 46 18.98 4.99 5.78
N GLY A 47 19.25 6.30 5.78
CA GLY A 47 18.44 7.27 5.04
C GLY A 47 18.10 8.54 5.83
N PRO A 48 17.12 9.33 5.37
CA PRO A 48 16.81 10.63 5.93
C PRO A 48 16.23 10.54 7.34
N LYS A 49 16.66 11.45 8.20
CA LYS A 49 16.22 11.60 9.58
C LYS A 49 15.56 12.97 9.79
N PRO A 50 14.70 13.13 10.80
CA PRO A 50 14.24 12.11 11.75
C PRO A 50 13.21 11.14 11.13
N TYR A 51 13.26 9.85 11.50
CA TYR A 51 12.50 8.78 10.83
C TYR A 51 10.99 8.95 10.92
N ASP A 52 10.50 9.43 12.05
CA ASP A 52 9.09 9.62 12.32
C ASP A 52 8.49 10.74 11.46
N PHE A 53 9.23 11.84 11.26
CA PHE A 53 8.88 12.87 10.28
C PHE A 53 8.81 12.32 8.86
N ILE A 54 9.80 11.53 8.44
CA ILE A 54 9.82 10.94 7.09
C ILE A 54 8.64 9.99 6.89
N THR A 55 8.35 9.15 7.88
CA THR A 55 7.21 8.24 7.86
C THR A 55 5.89 9.00 7.72
N ARG A 56 5.67 10.04 8.55
CA ARG A 56 4.49 10.90 8.47
C ARG A 56 4.39 11.55 7.09
N LYS A 57 5.48 12.17 6.61
CA LYS A 57 5.53 12.84 5.31
C LYS A 57 5.13 11.90 4.18
N GLN A 58 5.73 10.72 4.09
CA GLN A 58 5.40 9.76 3.04
C GLN A 58 3.96 9.25 3.12
N ALA A 59 3.43 9.02 4.33
CA ALA A 59 2.03 8.64 4.51
C ALA A 59 1.07 9.75 4.03
N TYR A 60 1.24 10.98 4.51
CA TYR A 60 0.40 12.12 4.09
C TYR A 60 0.52 12.42 2.61
N TRP A 61 1.74 12.41 2.07
CA TRP A 61 1.96 12.61 0.64
C TRP A 61 1.27 11.54 -0.20
N THR A 62 1.30 10.29 0.22
CA THR A 62 0.58 9.22 -0.48
C THR A 62 -0.91 9.49 -0.52
N ILE A 63 -1.52 9.72 0.63
CA ILE A 63 -2.98 9.82 0.75
C ILE A 63 -3.50 11.08 0.05
N LEU A 64 -2.85 12.22 0.26
CA LEU A 64 -3.25 13.50 -0.34
C LEU A 64 -2.91 13.61 -1.83
N SER A 65 -2.15 12.66 -2.38
CA SER A 65 -1.91 12.51 -3.83
C SER A 65 -2.81 11.47 -4.50
N GLY A 66 -3.78 10.93 -3.76
CA GLY A 66 -4.80 10.02 -4.30
C GLY A 66 -4.52 8.54 -4.03
N GLY A 67 -3.52 8.23 -3.21
CA GLY A 67 -3.27 6.88 -2.72
C GLY A 67 -4.35 6.41 -1.74
N ALA A 68 -4.65 5.11 -1.78
CA ALA A 68 -5.67 4.46 -0.95
C ALA A 68 -5.13 3.98 0.41
N GLY A 69 -3.86 4.25 0.70
CA GLY A 69 -3.20 3.92 1.96
C GLY A 69 -1.70 3.70 1.79
N HIS A 70 -1.09 3.21 2.85
CA HIS A 70 0.36 3.19 3.06
C HIS A 70 0.79 2.00 3.91
N ALA A 71 2.02 1.56 3.69
CA ALA A 71 2.70 0.58 4.50
C ALA A 71 3.91 1.19 5.20
N TYR A 72 3.87 1.14 6.52
CA TYR A 72 5.01 1.41 7.38
C TYR A 72 5.91 0.19 7.45
N GLY A 73 7.19 0.41 7.76
CA GLY A 73 8.08 -0.65 8.19
C GLY A 73 9.19 -0.13 9.10
N ALA A 74 9.86 -1.05 9.78
CA ALA A 74 10.94 -0.76 10.70
C ALA A 74 12.00 -1.84 10.67
N LYS A 75 13.26 -1.44 10.78
CA LYS A 75 14.45 -2.31 10.70
C LYS A 75 14.37 -3.54 11.61
N GLY A 76 14.00 -3.36 12.87
CA GLY A 76 13.87 -4.46 13.83
C GLY A 76 12.61 -5.32 13.67
N ILE A 77 11.68 -4.94 12.78
CA ILE A 77 10.42 -5.65 12.55
C ILE A 77 10.46 -6.46 11.26
N TRP A 78 10.90 -5.88 10.16
CA TRP A 78 10.76 -6.54 8.86
C TRP A 78 11.60 -7.82 8.75
N ARG A 79 12.76 -7.87 9.43
CA ARG A 79 13.61 -9.08 9.62
C ARG A 79 13.44 -9.75 10.99
N TRP A 80 12.52 -9.31 11.83
CA TRP A 80 12.27 -9.91 13.15
C TRP A 80 13.50 -9.93 14.07
N GLY A 81 14.26 -8.83 14.10
CA GLY A 81 15.41 -8.68 14.99
C GLY A 81 16.60 -9.60 14.69
N ASP A 82 16.70 -10.15 13.48
CA ASP A 82 17.84 -10.98 13.08
C ASP A 82 19.17 -10.21 13.27
N LEU A 83 20.13 -10.86 13.95
CA LEU A 83 21.21 -10.31 14.79
C LEU A 83 22.31 -9.54 14.03
N ARG A 84 22.11 -9.24 12.75
CA ARG A 84 23.12 -8.59 11.92
C ARG A 84 23.11 -7.07 12.04
N TRP A 85 22.10 -6.49 12.70
CA TRP A 85 21.98 -5.05 12.88
C TRP A 85 21.60 -4.62 14.31
N ASP A 86 21.97 -3.39 14.63
CA ASP A 86 21.98 -2.67 15.91
C ASP A 86 20.60 -2.29 16.50
N GLN A 87 19.48 -2.84 16.04
CA GLN A 87 18.16 -2.63 16.66
C GLN A 87 17.47 -3.95 17.00
N ASP A 88 17.14 -4.13 18.28
CA ASP A 88 16.37 -5.28 18.74
C ASP A 88 14.86 -5.13 18.45
N PHE A 89 14.17 -6.26 18.40
CA PHE A 89 12.74 -6.33 18.13
C PHE A 89 11.89 -5.52 19.15
N PRO A 90 12.15 -5.56 20.48
CA PRO A 90 11.40 -4.77 21.46
C PRO A 90 11.47 -3.25 21.24
N ALA A 91 12.63 -2.70 20.86
CA ALA A 91 12.75 -1.28 20.56
C ALA A 91 11.96 -0.92 19.30
N ALA A 92 12.10 -1.69 18.22
CA ALA A 92 11.38 -1.46 16.97
C ALA A 92 9.85 -1.67 17.12
N LEU A 93 9.42 -2.54 18.04
CA LEU A 93 8.02 -2.75 18.38
C LEU A 93 7.37 -1.52 19.04
N ASN A 94 8.16 -0.69 19.71
CA ASN A 94 7.72 0.49 20.44
C ASN A 94 8.12 1.82 19.79
N ALA A 95 8.65 1.77 18.57
CA ALA A 95 9.12 2.94 17.86
C ALA A 95 8.01 3.99 17.67
N ALA A 96 8.39 5.28 17.76
CA ALA A 96 7.44 6.39 17.80
C ALA A 96 6.63 6.50 16.50
N SER A 97 7.26 6.24 15.35
CA SER A 97 6.60 6.35 14.04
C SER A 97 5.40 5.41 13.93
N ALA A 98 5.52 4.18 14.44
CA ALA A 98 4.41 3.22 14.48
C ALA A 98 3.21 3.74 15.28
N ALA A 99 3.43 4.43 16.40
CA ALA A 99 2.35 5.02 17.19
C ALA A 99 1.70 6.21 16.46
N GLN A 100 2.51 7.05 15.82
CA GLN A 100 2.03 8.22 15.07
C GLN A 100 1.20 7.84 13.84
N MET A 101 1.46 6.68 13.22
CA MET A 101 0.64 6.18 12.12
C MET A 101 -0.83 5.99 12.49
N LYS A 102 -1.12 5.73 13.78
CA LYS A 102 -2.50 5.70 14.27
C LYS A 102 -3.19 7.05 14.07
N HIS A 103 -2.52 8.16 14.37
CA HIS A 103 -3.08 9.51 14.24
C HIS A 103 -3.41 9.85 12.78
N THR A 104 -2.54 9.46 11.84
CA THR A 104 -2.81 9.58 10.41
C THR A 104 -4.04 8.76 10.02
N SER A 105 -4.09 7.47 10.38
CA SER A 105 -5.23 6.60 10.08
C SER A 105 -6.55 7.13 10.67
N ASP A 106 -6.55 7.54 11.95
CA ASP A 106 -7.72 8.11 12.63
C ASP A 106 -8.21 9.39 11.94
N LEU A 107 -7.31 10.27 11.51
CA LEU A 107 -7.65 11.50 10.80
C LEU A 107 -8.45 11.19 9.53
N PHE A 108 -7.98 10.26 8.70
CA PHE A 108 -8.64 9.94 7.43
C PHE A 108 -9.87 9.05 7.61
N THR A 109 -9.84 8.05 8.49
CA THR A 109 -10.93 7.07 8.65
C THR A 109 -12.16 7.63 9.38
N THR A 110 -12.02 8.73 10.11
CA THR A 110 -13.14 9.51 10.67
C THR A 110 -13.79 10.46 9.65
N ARG A 111 -13.32 10.44 8.40
CA ARG A 111 -13.77 11.29 7.29
C ARG A 111 -14.07 10.46 6.05
N ALA A 112 -14.77 11.08 5.10
CA ALA A 112 -15.00 10.48 3.79
C ALA A 112 -13.74 10.59 2.90
N TRP A 113 -12.59 10.10 3.37
CA TRP A 113 -11.29 10.23 2.69
C TRP A 113 -11.31 9.73 1.24
N HIS A 114 -12.12 8.71 0.94
CA HIS A 114 -12.33 8.15 -0.39
C HIS A 114 -12.93 9.13 -1.41
N LYS A 115 -13.42 10.30 -0.97
CA LYS A 115 -13.87 11.40 -1.83
C LYS A 115 -12.77 12.42 -2.12
N LEU A 116 -11.62 12.35 -1.43
CA LEU A 116 -10.51 13.28 -1.62
C LEU A 116 -9.98 13.16 -3.05
N VAL A 117 -9.88 14.30 -3.71
CA VAL A 117 -9.26 14.49 -5.02
C VAL A 117 -8.04 15.38 -4.78
N PRO A 118 -6.83 14.97 -5.22
CA PRO A 118 -5.62 15.78 -5.07
C PRO A 118 -5.75 17.14 -5.78
N ASP A 119 -5.19 18.18 -5.18
CA ASP A 119 -5.10 19.52 -5.77
C ASP A 119 -3.97 19.58 -6.81
N LEU A 120 -4.22 19.00 -7.98
CA LEU A 120 -3.18 18.81 -8.99
C LEU A 120 -2.83 20.07 -9.76
N ASP A 121 -3.76 21.02 -9.85
CA ASP A 121 -3.67 22.26 -10.62
C ASP A 121 -3.44 23.50 -9.73
N GLY A 122 -3.31 23.32 -8.41
CA GLY A 122 -3.07 24.42 -7.45
C GLY A 122 -4.26 25.36 -7.32
N THR A 123 -5.46 24.90 -7.63
CA THR A 123 -6.67 25.72 -7.54
C THR A 123 -7.26 25.78 -6.13
N VAL A 124 -6.88 24.84 -5.24
CA VAL A 124 -7.28 24.88 -3.82
C VAL A 124 -6.22 25.61 -2.99
N MET A 125 -4.97 25.15 -3.00
CA MET A 125 -3.83 25.86 -2.40
C MET A 125 -3.19 26.78 -3.44
N THR A 126 -3.55 28.05 -3.38
CA THR A 126 -3.16 29.05 -4.39
C THR A 126 -1.79 29.69 -4.13
N ALA A 127 -1.22 29.50 -2.92
CA ALA A 127 0.17 29.86 -2.62
C ALA A 127 0.71 29.12 -1.39
N GLY A 128 2.04 29.08 -1.26
CA GLY A 128 2.75 28.50 -0.10
C GLY A 128 3.00 26.99 -0.21
N ALA A 129 2.69 26.37 -1.36
CA ALA A 129 2.89 24.94 -1.56
C ALA A 129 4.35 24.50 -1.45
N GLY A 130 5.31 25.38 -1.75
CA GLY A 130 6.73 25.00 -1.85
C GLY A 130 6.98 24.06 -3.01
N GLU A 131 8.09 23.34 -2.99
CA GLU A 131 8.51 22.45 -4.08
C GLU A 131 9.36 21.27 -3.58
N GLY A 132 9.55 20.26 -4.45
CA GLY A 132 10.42 19.12 -4.18
C GLY A 132 10.12 18.42 -2.85
N VAL A 133 11.16 18.25 -2.02
CA VAL A 133 11.09 17.58 -0.70
C VAL A 133 10.28 18.34 0.36
N ASP A 134 9.94 19.59 0.06
CA ASP A 134 9.27 20.57 0.92
C ASP A 134 7.84 20.89 0.45
N TYR A 135 7.32 20.14 -0.54
CA TYR A 135 5.99 20.34 -1.09
C TYR A 135 4.86 20.02 -0.09
N ALA A 136 3.91 20.95 0.03
CA ALA A 136 2.72 20.83 0.85
C ALA A 136 1.57 20.21 0.03
N THR A 137 1.37 18.91 0.19
CA THR A 137 0.31 18.18 -0.52
C THR A 137 -1.06 18.56 -0.01
N THR A 138 -1.98 18.84 -0.94
CA THR A 138 -3.36 19.24 -0.64
C THR A 138 -4.34 18.37 -1.39
N ALA A 139 -5.45 18.02 -0.74
CA ALA A 139 -6.57 17.36 -1.38
C ALA A 139 -7.91 17.93 -0.90
N ARG A 140 -8.90 17.87 -1.76
CA ARG A 140 -10.25 18.36 -1.53
C ARG A 140 -11.26 17.26 -1.80
N ALA A 141 -12.23 17.07 -0.92
CA ALA A 141 -13.34 16.16 -1.20
C ALA A 141 -14.16 16.66 -2.39
N SER A 142 -14.56 15.76 -3.29
CA SER A 142 -15.29 16.12 -4.52
C SER A 142 -16.60 16.87 -4.29
N ASP A 143 -17.21 16.73 -3.11
CA ASP A 143 -18.41 17.44 -2.67
C ASP A 143 -18.13 18.77 -1.94
N GLY A 144 -16.86 19.18 -1.83
CA GLY A 144 -16.43 20.42 -1.17
C GLY A 144 -16.56 20.41 0.36
N SER A 145 -16.84 19.26 0.98
CA SER A 145 -17.04 19.17 2.43
C SER A 145 -15.74 19.22 3.26
N LEU A 146 -14.61 18.96 2.62
CA LEU A 146 -13.32 18.78 3.28
C LEU A 146 -12.18 19.27 2.38
N VAL A 147 -11.25 20.01 2.97
CA VAL A 147 -9.89 20.22 2.44
C VAL A 147 -8.90 19.79 3.52
N ILE A 148 -7.90 18.98 3.13
CA ILE A 148 -6.78 18.62 3.98
C ILE A 148 -5.49 18.98 3.25
N ALA A 149 -4.59 19.68 3.93
CA ALA A 149 -3.25 19.94 3.46
C ALA A 149 -2.22 19.49 4.50
N TYR A 150 -1.16 18.79 4.08
CA TYR A 150 -0.01 18.48 4.93
C TYR A 150 1.11 19.46 4.61
N ILE A 151 1.59 20.18 5.62
CA ILE A 151 2.59 21.24 5.51
C ILE A 151 3.86 20.70 6.19
N PRO A 152 4.91 20.34 5.43
CA PRO A 152 6.09 19.66 5.99
C PRO A 152 7.01 20.59 6.78
N THR A 153 7.01 21.90 6.51
CA THR A 153 7.84 22.89 7.22
C THR A 153 7.08 24.18 7.51
N PRO A 154 7.43 24.91 8.59
CA PRO A 154 6.68 26.08 9.03
C PRO A 154 6.58 27.16 7.95
N ARG A 155 5.35 27.58 7.63
CA ARG A 155 5.08 28.58 6.60
C ARG A 155 3.64 29.11 6.70
N THR A 156 3.33 30.05 5.83
CA THR A 156 1.95 30.45 5.52
C THR A 156 1.53 29.84 4.19
N VAL A 157 0.33 29.24 4.15
CA VAL A 157 -0.31 28.76 2.91
C VAL A 157 -1.58 29.54 2.65
N SER A 158 -1.91 29.76 1.38
CA SER A 158 -3.15 30.44 0.97
C SER A 158 -4.12 29.45 0.36
N ILE A 159 -5.36 29.41 0.87
CA ILE A 159 -6.43 28.54 0.37
C ILE A 159 -7.52 29.38 -0.28
N ASP A 160 -7.99 28.95 -1.46
CA ASP A 160 -9.24 29.44 -2.05
C ASP A 160 -10.43 28.83 -1.30
N MET A 161 -11.02 29.60 -0.38
CA MET A 161 -12.13 29.16 0.46
C MET A 161 -13.41 28.95 -0.36
N GLY A 162 -13.51 29.53 -1.56
CA GLY A 162 -14.58 29.30 -2.53
C GLY A 162 -14.67 27.85 -3.01
N ARG A 163 -13.64 27.06 -2.77
CA ARG A 163 -13.65 25.62 -3.04
C ARG A 163 -14.45 24.83 -2.00
N LEU A 164 -14.73 25.36 -0.81
CA LEU A 164 -15.57 24.66 0.19
C LEU A 164 -17.05 24.95 -0.01
N ALA A 165 -17.91 23.95 0.27
CA ALA A 165 -19.34 24.01 -0.01
C ALA A 165 -20.16 24.85 0.99
N GLY A 166 -19.56 25.29 2.10
CA GLY A 166 -20.23 26.05 3.14
C GLY A 166 -19.26 26.49 4.25
N PRO A 167 -19.76 27.16 5.31
CA PRO A 167 -18.92 27.69 6.39
C PRO A 167 -17.96 26.66 6.98
N VAL A 168 -16.74 27.08 7.26
CA VAL A 168 -15.60 26.18 7.46
C VAL A 168 -15.12 26.20 8.90
N MET A 169 -15.18 25.05 9.58
CA MET A 169 -14.42 24.80 10.79
C MET A 169 -12.95 24.57 10.42
N ALA A 170 -12.08 25.50 10.77
CA ALA A 170 -10.66 25.45 10.44
C ALA A 170 -9.82 25.10 11.67
N ARG A 171 -8.94 24.10 11.53
CA ARG A 171 -8.09 23.60 12.61
C ARG A 171 -6.73 23.17 12.09
N TRP A 172 -5.72 23.38 12.90
CA TRP A 172 -4.43 22.71 12.76
C TRP A 172 -4.46 21.38 13.50
N PHE A 173 -3.97 20.31 12.89
CA PHE A 173 -3.82 19.00 13.49
C PHE A 173 -2.35 18.68 13.63
N ASP A 174 -1.94 18.34 14.84
CA ASP A 174 -0.60 17.90 15.18
C ASP A 174 -0.48 16.39 14.85
N PRO A 175 0.28 16.02 13.79
CA PRO A 175 0.33 14.65 13.33
C PRO A 175 1.15 13.74 14.26
N THR A 176 1.78 14.30 15.29
CA THR A 176 2.66 13.58 16.23
C THR A 176 1.92 13.07 17.46
N ASN A 177 0.76 13.65 17.78
CA ASN A 177 -0.06 13.27 18.95
C ASN A 177 -1.57 13.23 18.68
N GLY A 178 -2.03 13.60 17.48
CA GLY A 178 -3.43 13.57 17.09
C GLY A 178 -4.30 14.69 17.65
N LYS A 179 -3.72 15.73 18.27
CA LYS A 179 -4.47 16.86 18.86
C LYS A 179 -4.73 17.96 17.83
N TYR A 180 -5.83 18.68 18.03
CA TYR A 180 -6.17 19.85 17.22
C TYR A 180 -5.88 21.16 17.96
N ARG A 181 -5.42 22.16 17.22
CA ARG A 181 -5.41 23.57 17.61
C ARG A 181 -6.44 24.32 16.77
N ALA A 182 -7.42 24.92 17.44
CA ALA A 182 -8.48 25.69 16.79
C ALA A 182 -7.92 26.94 16.10
N ILE A 183 -8.47 27.28 14.94
CA ILE A 183 -8.20 28.55 14.27
C ILE A 183 -9.31 29.53 14.64
N ALA A 184 -8.91 30.66 15.22
CA ALA A 184 -9.83 31.68 15.73
C ALA A 184 -10.76 32.21 14.62
N GLY A 185 -12.00 32.52 15.01
CA GLY A 185 -13.03 32.98 14.10
C GLY A 185 -13.78 31.89 13.35
N SER A 186 -13.48 30.60 13.57
CA SER A 186 -14.28 29.50 13.02
C SER A 186 -15.73 29.54 13.55
N ALA A 187 -16.76 29.25 12.75
CA ALA A 187 -16.71 28.86 11.34
C ALA A 187 -16.40 30.05 10.41
N LEU A 188 -15.41 29.86 9.52
CA LEU A 188 -14.97 30.85 8.55
C LEU A 188 -15.91 30.90 7.34
N ALA A 189 -16.04 32.07 6.69
CA ALA A 189 -16.72 32.16 5.40
C ALA A 189 -16.00 31.31 4.34
N ASN A 190 -16.76 30.68 3.45
CA ASN A 190 -16.26 29.87 2.33
C ASN A 190 -16.08 30.68 1.05
N SER A 191 -15.55 31.89 1.16
CA SER A 191 -15.39 32.80 0.04
C SER A 191 -14.05 33.52 0.10
N GLY A 192 -13.49 33.77 -1.08
CA GLY A 192 -12.22 34.47 -1.21
C GLY A 192 -11.01 33.65 -0.80
N ARG A 193 -9.85 34.29 -0.83
CA ARG A 193 -8.58 33.71 -0.44
C ARG A 193 -8.32 33.95 1.04
N ARG A 194 -7.80 32.93 1.74
CA ARG A 194 -7.40 33.05 3.14
C ARG A 194 -6.04 32.43 3.41
N ASP A 195 -5.25 33.13 4.21
CA ASP A 195 -3.94 32.70 4.64
C ASP A 195 -4.00 31.96 5.98
N PHE A 196 -3.23 30.88 6.08
CA PHE A 196 -3.10 30.03 7.25
C PHE A 196 -1.61 29.85 7.58
N ALA A 197 -1.16 30.48 8.66
CA ALA A 197 0.18 30.32 9.19
C ALA A 197 0.25 29.11 10.13
N THR A 198 1.26 28.26 9.97
CA THR A 198 1.51 27.12 10.87
C THR A 198 1.75 27.61 12.31
N PRO A 199 1.26 26.90 13.32
CA PRO A 199 1.20 27.39 14.70
C PRO A 199 2.51 27.27 15.51
N GLY A 200 3.68 27.20 14.85
CA GLY A 200 4.99 26.95 15.46
C GLY A 200 5.40 25.48 15.39
N ASN A 201 6.23 25.02 16.33
CA ASN A 201 6.61 23.60 16.41
C ASN A 201 5.47 22.75 17.01
N ASN A 202 5.34 21.51 16.55
CA ASN A 202 4.43 20.51 17.10
C ASN A 202 4.97 19.91 18.41
N ALA A 203 4.22 18.97 19.01
CA ALA A 203 4.49 18.52 20.39
C ALA A 203 5.83 17.81 20.62
N ILE A 204 6.51 17.36 19.57
CA ILE A 204 7.85 16.77 19.64
C ILE A 204 8.93 17.70 19.09
N GLY A 205 8.59 18.95 18.80
CA GLY A 205 9.54 19.96 18.32
C GLY A 205 9.72 20.03 16.80
N HIS A 206 8.98 19.24 16.01
CA HIS A 206 9.05 19.29 14.55
C HIS A 206 8.16 20.39 13.98
N GLY A 207 8.39 20.76 12.71
CA GLY A 207 7.68 21.85 12.05
C GLY A 207 6.44 21.44 11.24
N ASP A 208 6.12 20.15 11.16
CA ASP A 208 5.03 19.65 10.32
C ASP A 208 3.65 19.75 10.98
N TRP A 209 2.67 20.15 10.17
CA TRP A 209 1.28 20.33 10.56
C TRP A 209 0.32 19.89 9.46
N VAL A 210 -0.88 19.51 9.84
CA VAL A 210 -1.97 19.25 8.89
C VAL A 210 -3.04 20.34 9.05
N LEU A 211 -3.33 21.08 7.98
CA LEU A 211 -4.48 21.97 7.94
C LEU A 211 -5.73 21.16 7.61
N VAL A 212 -6.76 21.27 8.44
CA VAL A 212 -8.05 20.59 8.26
C VAL A 212 -9.16 21.64 8.20
N LEU A 213 -9.83 21.69 7.05
CA LEU A 213 -10.93 22.61 6.76
C LEU A 213 -12.18 21.80 6.46
N GLU A 214 -13.21 21.93 7.29
CA GLU A 214 -14.41 21.08 7.23
C GLU A 214 -15.69 21.90 7.28
N THR A 215 -16.68 21.55 6.45
CA THR A 215 -18.01 22.19 6.46
C THR A 215 -19.00 21.51 7.43
N GLY A 216 -18.54 20.48 8.16
CA GLY A 216 -19.35 19.67 9.07
C GLY A 216 -18.50 18.99 10.15
N ARG A 217 -19.13 18.19 11.01
CA ARG A 217 -18.41 17.43 12.05
C ARG A 217 -17.87 16.10 11.49
N PRO A 218 -16.68 15.65 11.92
CA PRO A 218 -16.16 14.32 11.59
C PRO A 218 -17.15 13.23 12.04
N ARG A 219 -17.16 12.11 11.31
CA ARG A 219 -17.99 10.95 11.66
C ARG A 219 -17.23 10.03 12.60
N ALA A 220 -17.95 9.21 13.36
CA ALA A 220 -17.36 8.07 14.05
C ALA A 220 -16.59 7.18 13.06
N ALA A 221 -15.52 6.55 13.56
CA ALA A 221 -14.72 5.59 12.82
C ALA A 221 -15.60 4.44 12.28
N ALA A 222 -15.26 3.94 11.09
CA ALA A 222 -15.98 2.82 10.50
C ALA A 222 -15.83 1.54 11.35
N PRO A 223 -16.83 0.64 11.36
CA PRO A 223 -16.67 -0.66 11.99
C PRO A 223 -15.57 -1.47 11.30
N ALA A 224 -15.15 -2.58 11.92
CA ALA A 224 -14.21 -3.51 11.32
C ALA A 224 -14.61 -3.90 9.88
N PRO A 225 -13.63 -4.04 8.97
CA PRO A 225 -13.88 -4.37 7.57
C PRO A 225 -14.48 -5.77 7.44
N ALA A 226 -15.38 -5.93 6.47
CA ALA A 226 -15.99 -7.21 6.17
C ALA A 226 -15.44 -7.77 4.84
N PHE A 227 -14.64 -8.81 4.93
CA PHE A 227 -13.96 -9.41 3.78
C PHE A 227 -14.89 -10.28 2.91
N PRO A 228 -14.59 -10.47 1.60
CA PRO A 228 -13.37 -10.04 0.89
C PRO A 228 -13.38 -8.56 0.49
N LEU A 229 -12.17 -8.01 0.24
CA LEU A 229 -12.02 -6.69 -0.35
C LEU A 229 -12.19 -6.74 -1.86
N LYS A 230 -12.58 -5.60 -2.46
CA LYS A 230 -12.71 -5.40 -3.90
C LYS A 230 -12.21 -4.02 -4.28
N VAL A 231 -11.84 -3.84 -5.55
CA VAL A 231 -11.60 -2.51 -6.11
C VAL A 231 -12.92 -1.74 -6.14
N SER A 232 -12.91 -0.47 -5.72
CA SER A 232 -14.10 0.37 -5.74
C SER A 232 -14.55 0.66 -7.18
N ARG A 233 -15.82 1.04 -7.36
CA ARG A 233 -16.36 1.37 -8.69
C ARG A 233 -15.59 2.49 -9.41
N THR A 234 -14.97 3.40 -8.66
CA THR A 234 -14.16 4.49 -9.23
C THR A 234 -12.74 4.06 -9.57
N GLY A 235 -12.30 2.87 -9.14
CA GLY A 235 -10.94 2.41 -9.32
C GLY A 235 -9.92 3.20 -8.48
N ARG A 236 -10.33 3.91 -7.42
CA ARG A 236 -9.43 4.78 -6.63
C ARG A 236 -9.08 4.25 -5.25
N HIS A 237 -9.83 3.29 -4.74
CA HIS A 237 -9.62 2.72 -3.41
C HIS A 237 -10.15 1.28 -3.34
N LEU A 238 -9.90 0.62 -2.22
CA LEU A 238 -10.50 -0.67 -1.91
C LEU A 238 -11.78 -0.47 -1.11
N VAL A 239 -12.73 -1.37 -1.29
CA VAL A 239 -13.96 -1.47 -0.49
C VAL A 239 -14.11 -2.87 0.05
N ASP A 240 -14.79 -2.98 1.18
CA ASP A 240 -15.17 -4.27 1.75
C ASP A 240 -16.40 -4.86 1.04
N ARG A 241 -16.87 -6.05 1.46
CA ARG A 241 -18.01 -6.73 0.81
C ARG A 241 -19.33 -5.95 0.88
N HIS A 242 -19.44 -4.97 1.78
CA HIS A 242 -20.59 -4.10 1.93
C HIS A 242 -20.41 -2.75 1.20
N GLY A 243 -19.33 -2.59 0.43
CA GLY A 243 -19.03 -1.36 -0.30
C GLY A 243 -18.45 -0.25 0.58
N ARG A 244 -18.04 -0.55 1.82
CA ARG A 244 -17.44 0.45 2.72
C ARG A 244 -15.96 0.66 2.35
N PRO A 245 -15.48 1.91 2.23
CA PRO A 245 -14.08 2.19 1.92
C PRO A 245 -13.13 1.56 2.95
N PHE A 246 -12.10 0.89 2.45
CA PHE A 246 -11.03 0.29 3.23
C PHE A 246 -9.77 1.14 3.09
N PHE A 247 -9.35 1.75 4.20
CA PHE A 247 -8.11 2.53 4.27
C PHE A 247 -6.96 1.57 4.56
N TYR A 248 -6.02 1.42 3.63
CA TYR A 248 -4.93 0.45 3.77
C TYR A 248 -3.85 1.00 4.71
N GLN A 249 -3.81 0.50 5.96
CA GLN A 249 -2.80 0.88 6.96
C GLN A 249 -1.98 -0.37 7.31
N ALA A 250 -0.90 -0.57 6.58
CA ALA A 250 -0.07 -1.77 6.70
C ALA A 250 1.19 -1.55 7.53
N ASP A 251 1.66 -2.65 8.11
CA ASP A 251 3.04 -2.84 8.56
C ASP A 251 3.68 -3.98 7.72
N THR A 252 5.00 -4.04 7.66
CA THR A 252 5.76 -4.96 6.79
C THR A 252 6.65 -5.93 7.56
N PRO A 253 6.07 -6.88 8.35
CA PRO A 253 6.84 -7.91 9.05
C PRO A 253 7.26 -9.03 8.09
N TRP A 254 7.98 -8.71 7.01
CA TRP A 254 8.26 -9.59 5.88
C TRP A 254 8.65 -11.02 6.28
N TRP A 255 9.56 -11.16 7.25
CA TRP A 255 10.14 -12.45 7.66
C TRP A 255 9.35 -13.22 8.73
N MET A 256 8.11 -12.81 9.00
CA MET A 256 7.31 -13.34 10.12
C MET A 256 7.16 -14.86 10.11
N ILE A 257 7.02 -15.46 8.92
CA ILE A 257 6.74 -16.90 8.79
C ILE A 257 7.92 -17.78 9.24
N TRP A 258 9.18 -17.38 9.05
CA TRP A 258 10.32 -18.24 9.38
C TRP A 258 11.18 -17.72 10.53
N LYS A 259 11.10 -16.43 10.87
CA LYS A 259 11.85 -15.83 11.98
C LYS A 259 11.01 -15.53 13.22
N GLY A 260 9.69 -15.40 13.04
CA GLY A 260 8.81 -15.04 14.14
C GLY A 260 8.69 -16.16 15.16
N LYS A 261 9.12 -15.90 16.40
CA LYS A 261 8.86 -16.81 17.53
C LYS A 261 7.38 -16.68 17.93
N PRO A 262 6.71 -17.77 18.37
CA PRO A 262 5.28 -17.72 18.69
C PRO A 262 4.86 -16.60 19.67
N ALA A 263 5.64 -16.38 20.74
CA ALA A 263 5.36 -15.34 21.72
C ALA A 263 5.52 -13.92 21.13
N ASP A 264 6.56 -13.71 20.32
CA ASP A 264 6.84 -12.44 19.65
C ASP A 264 5.77 -12.11 18.60
N ILE A 265 5.28 -13.12 17.87
CA ILE A 265 4.16 -12.96 16.92
C ILE A 265 2.91 -12.48 17.64
N HIS A 266 2.55 -13.09 18.76
CA HIS A 266 1.37 -12.65 19.51
C HIS A 266 1.52 -11.20 20.00
N ALA A 267 2.66 -10.88 20.62
CA ALA A 267 2.95 -9.52 21.10
C ALA A 267 2.94 -8.49 19.95
N TYR A 268 3.49 -8.86 18.80
CA TYR A 268 3.45 -8.05 17.58
C TYR A 268 2.02 -7.77 17.12
N LEU A 269 1.19 -8.80 16.94
CA LEU A 269 -0.18 -8.64 16.44
C LEU A 269 -1.02 -7.75 17.37
N VAL A 270 -0.91 -7.93 18.69
CA VAL A 270 -1.57 -7.09 19.70
C VAL A 270 -1.10 -5.64 19.59
N ASN A 271 0.22 -5.42 19.50
CA ASN A 271 0.81 -4.09 19.40
C ASN A 271 0.32 -3.34 18.14
N ARG A 272 0.33 -4.01 16.98
CA ARG A 272 -0.07 -3.39 15.71
C ARG A 272 -1.56 -3.08 15.67
N LYS A 273 -2.41 -3.93 16.26
CA LYS A 273 -3.84 -3.62 16.43
C LYS A 273 -4.05 -2.36 17.28
N ALA A 274 -3.36 -2.23 18.40
CA ALA A 274 -3.46 -1.06 19.27
C ALA A 274 -3.03 0.24 18.56
N ARG A 275 -2.12 0.15 17.58
CA ARG A 275 -1.63 1.28 16.77
C ARG A 275 -2.41 1.50 15.47
N GLY A 276 -3.56 0.84 15.31
CA GLY A 276 -4.48 1.09 14.19
C GLY A 276 -4.06 0.45 12.87
N PHE A 277 -3.05 -0.43 12.86
CA PHE A 277 -2.72 -1.23 11.69
C PHE A 277 -3.82 -2.26 11.44
N ASN A 278 -4.20 -2.39 10.17
CA ASN A 278 -5.25 -3.31 9.74
C ASN A 278 -4.78 -4.29 8.66
N THR A 279 -3.57 -4.11 8.14
CA THR A 279 -2.99 -4.93 7.09
C THR A 279 -1.57 -5.33 7.43
N LEU A 280 -1.14 -6.52 7.01
CA LEU A 280 0.25 -6.98 7.14
C LEU A 280 0.75 -7.49 5.79
N GLN A 281 1.97 -7.10 5.42
CA GLN A 281 2.65 -7.64 4.25
C GLN A 281 3.72 -8.65 4.67
N ILE A 282 3.63 -9.88 4.16
CA ILE A 282 4.40 -11.03 4.69
C ILE A 282 4.92 -11.85 3.53
N MET A 283 6.18 -12.30 3.60
CA MET A 283 6.74 -13.26 2.65
C MET A 283 6.41 -14.69 3.09
N VAL A 284 5.92 -15.51 2.15
CA VAL A 284 5.61 -16.93 2.37
C VAL A 284 6.87 -17.77 2.41
N LEU A 285 7.84 -17.46 1.55
CA LEU A 285 9.12 -18.14 1.47
C LEU A 285 10.24 -17.23 2.01
N PRO A 286 11.31 -17.81 2.58
CA PRO A 286 12.47 -17.06 3.02
C PRO A 286 13.14 -16.36 1.84
N ALA A 287 13.59 -15.12 2.01
CA ALA A 287 14.33 -14.35 1.02
C ALA A 287 15.15 -13.27 1.73
N GLY A 288 16.19 -12.71 1.11
CA GLY A 288 16.96 -11.65 1.74
C GLY A 288 17.79 -10.80 0.79
N ALA A 289 17.79 -9.50 1.04
CA ALA A 289 18.45 -8.52 0.21
C ALA A 289 19.95 -8.84 0.02
N ALA A 290 20.44 -8.71 -1.21
CA ALA A 290 21.81 -8.96 -1.61
C ALA A 290 22.86 -8.34 -0.64
N PRO A 291 23.99 -9.03 -0.38
CA PRO A 291 24.48 -10.21 -1.08
C PRO A 291 23.92 -11.55 -0.56
N GLU A 292 22.88 -11.54 0.28
CA GLU A 292 22.36 -12.73 0.95
C GLU A 292 21.40 -13.59 0.09
N ALA A 293 21.53 -13.58 -1.24
CA ALA A 293 20.68 -14.33 -2.20
C ALA A 293 20.67 -15.88 -2.01
N HIS A 294 21.42 -16.40 -1.03
CA HIS A 294 21.41 -17.81 -0.61
C HIS A 294 20.35 -18.11 0.47
N LEU A 295 19.60 -17.10 0.94
CA LEU A 295 18.61 -17.26 2.02
C LEU A 295 17.28 -17.87 1.57
N VAL A 296 17.08 -18.12 0.27
CA VAL A 296 15.80 -18.60 -0.32
C VAL A 296 15.27 -19.96 0.21
N ASN A 297 16.05 -20.64 1.05
CA ASN A 297 15.70 -21.93 1.63
C ASN A 297 16.06 -22.04 3.12
N GLU A 298 16.21 -20.91 3.81
CA GLU A 298 16.46 -20.87 5.26
C GLU A 298 15.37 -21.63 6.05
N PRO A 299 15.72 -22.37 7.11
CA PRO A 299 14.69 -23.03 7.92
C PRO A 299 13.85 -22.03 8.72
N ASP A 300 12.62 -22.43 9.05
CA ASP A 300 11.83 -21.78 10.08
C ASP A 300 12.43 -21.95 11.49
N VAL A 301 11.83 -21.30 12.49
CA VAL A 301 12.22 -21.41 13.91
C VAL A 301 12.17 -22.84 14.46
N ASN A 302 11.54 -23.79 13.76
CA ASN A 302 11.45 -25.20 14.12
C ASN A 302 12.46 -26.08 13.34
N GLY A 303 13.32 -25.48 12.50
CA GLY A 303 14.31 -26.20 11.71
C GLY A 303 13.80 -26.73 10.37
N ASN A 304 12.56 -26.44 9.97
CA ASN A 304 12.00 -26.93 8.70
C ASN A 304 12.43 -26.04 7.54
N ARG A 305 13.12 -26.59 6.54
CA ARG A 305 13.37 -25.89 5.27
C ARG A 305 12.16 -25.98 4.34
N PRO A 306 11.85 -24.92 3.56
CA PRO A 306 10.81 -24.99 2.54
C PRO A 306 11.06 -26.08 1.49
N PHE A 307 12.31 -26.27 1.06
CA PHE A 307 12.73 -27.26 0.05
C PHE A 307 13.89 -28.11 0.60
N PRO A 308 13.62 -29.17 1.40
CA PRO A 308 14.64 -29.92 2.12
C PRO A 308 15.62 -30.69 1.20
N ASN A 309 15.22 -30.97 -0.03
CA ASN A 309 16.07 -31.61 -1.04
C ASN A 309 16.78 -30.61 -1.98
N GLY A 310 16.67 -29.31 -1.73
CA GLY A 310 17.29 -28.24 -2.51
C GLY A 310 16.63 -27.94 -3.87
N ARG A 311 15.52 -28.61 -4.23
CA ARG A 311 14.77 -28.33 -5.46
C ARG A 311 13.85 -27.12 -5.26
N ILE A 312 14.44 -25.93 -5.34
CA ILE A 312 13.77 -24.65 -5.11
C ILE A 312 12.60 -24.43 -6.09
N LEU A 313 11.46 -23.96 -5.57
CA LEU A 313 10.18 -23.74 -6.28
C LEU A 313 9.59 -24.98 -6.97
N ASP A 314 10.06 -26.18 -6.65
CA ASP A 314 9.42 -27.42 -7.06
C ASP A 314 8.34 -27.81 -6.04
N VAL A 315 7.07 -27.72 -6.43
CA VAL A 315 5.91 -28.06 -5.59
C VAL A 315 5.98 -29.51 -5.09
N ALA A 316 6.52 -30.45 -5.88
CA ALA A 316 6.64 -31.84 -5.45
C ALA A 316 7.68 -32.04 -4.33
N SER A 317 8.53 -31.03 -4.11
CA SER A 317 9.61 -31.03 -3.13
C SER A 317 9.33 -30.15 -1.91
N VAL A 318 8.17 -29.48 -1.85
CA VAL A 318 7.83 -28.57 -0.75
C VAL A 318 7.66 -29.32 0.57
N SER A 319 8.23 -28.78 1.64
CA SER A 319 8.07 -29.33 2.99
C SER A 319 6.70 -28.99 3.56
N GLU A 320 5.86 -30.00 3.75
CA GLU A 320 4.59 -29.81 4.46
C GLU A 320 4.78 -29.45 5.94
N ALA A 321 5.93 -29.75 6.55
CA ALA A 321 6.22 -29.30 7.91
C ALA A 321 6.40 -27.77 7.97
N TYR A 322 7.18 -27.21 7.03
CA TYR A 322 7.32 -25.76 6.88
C TYR A 322 5.99 -25.10 6.54
N MET A 323 5.23 -25.67 5.59
CA MET A 323 3.95 -25.09 5.17
C MET A 323 2.88 -25.16 6.26
N ARG A 324 2.87 -26.17 7.14
CA ARG A 324 2.01 -26.17 8.33
C ARG A 324 2.37 -25.07 9.31
N HIS A 325 3.65 -24.74 9.48
CA HIS A 325 4.05 -23.61 10.29
C HIS A 325 3.60 -22.27 9.67
N ALA A 326 3.76 -22.11 8.35
CA ALA A 326 3.23 -20.96 7.62
C ALA A 326 1.70 -20.82 7.77
N ASP A 327 0.94 -21.93 7.68
CA ASP A 327 -0.51 -21.95 7.91
C ASP A 327 -0.86 -21.44 9.31
N GLU A 328 -0.10 -21.84 10.32
CA GLU A 328 -0.33 -21.43 11.70
C GLU A 328 -0.14 -19.92 11.87
N VAL A 329 0.96 -19.37 11.35
CA VAL A 329 1.25 -17.93 11.41
C VAL A 329 0.18 -17.12 10.67
N ILE A 330 -0.19 -17.55 9.45
CA ILE A 330 -1.25 -16.92 8.64
C ILE A 330 -2.59 -16.98 9.37
N ARG A 331 -2.93 -18.12 9.97
CA ARG A 331 -4.17 -18.29 10.74
C ARG A 331 -4.20 -17.37 11.95
N GLN A 332 -3.10 -17.23 12.69
CA GLN A 332 -3.02 -16.32 13.84
C GLN A 332 -3.22 -14.86 13.43
N ALA A 333 -2.52 -14.41 12.39
CA ALA A 333 -2.65 -13.04 11.89
C ALA A 333 -4.05 -12.76 11.31
N SER A 334 -4.63 -13.74 10.60
CA SER A 334 -6.00 -13.67 10.09
C SER A 334 -7.04 -13.62 11.22
N ALA A 335 -6.90 -14.44 12.26
CA ALA A 335 -7.77 -14.46 13.42
C ALA A 335 -7.69 -13.18 14.26
N ALA A 336 -6.53 -12.52 14.28
CA ALA A 336 -6.37 -11.17 14.83
C ALA A 336 -7.07 -10.08 13.98
N GLY A 337 -7.68 -10.46 12.85
CA GLY A 337 -8.48 -9.59 11.99
C GLY A 337 -7.66 -8.70 11.06
N PHE A 338 -6.43 -9.08 10.73
CA PHE A 338 -5.64 -8.37 9.71
C PHE A 338 -6.08 -8.79 8.30
N TYR A 339 -6.00 -7.86 7.35
CA TYR A 339 -5.88 -8.19 5.94
C TYR A 339 -4.44 -8.61 5.67
N LEU A 340 -4.21 -9.76 5.05
CA LEU A 340 -2.88 -10.27 4.80
C LEU A 340 -2.56 -10.12 3.32
N VAL A 341 -1.40 -9.56 3.01
CA VAL A 341 -0.92 -9.43 1.64
C VAL A 341 0.37 -10.22 1.53
N LEU A 342 0.28 -11.38 0.89
CA LEU A 342 1.31 -12.40 0.93
C LEU A 342 2.18 -12.34 -0.33
N ALA A 343 3.49 -12.22 -0.16
CA ALA A 343 4.46 -12.40 -1.22
C ALA A 343 4.85 -13.89 -1.32
N PRO A 344 4.49 -14.59 -2.41
CA PRO A 344 4.63 -16.04 -2.51
C PRO A 344 6.07 -16.50 -2.73
N ALA A 345 6.91 -15.68 -3.36
CA ALA A 345 8.33 -15.89 -3.63
C ALA A 345 8.93 -14.53 -4.02
N TRP A 346 9.73 -13.92 -3.15
CA TRP A 346 10.29 -12.58 -3.37
C TRP A 346 11.45 -12.59 -4.36
N PHE A 347 11.46 -11.71 -5.34
CA PHE A 347 12.48 -11.71 -6.41
C PHE A 347 13.80 -11.08 -5.96
N GLY A 348 13.72 -10.14 -5.02
CA GLY A 348 14.85 -9.46 -4.41
C GLY A 348 15.42 -8.35 -5.29
N ALA A 349 16.02 -7.34 -4.65
CA ALA A 349 16.73 -6.26 -5.35
C ALA A 349 17.66 -6.82 -6.42
N LYS A 350 17.56 -6.31 -7.66
CA LYS A 350 18.38 -6.70 -8.81
C LYS A 350 18.21 -8.17 -9.25
N GLY A 351 17.13 -8.83 -8.84
CA GLY A 351 16.77 -10.17 -9.28
C GLY A 351 17.63 -11.30 -8.76
N GLY A 352 18.09 -11.18 -7.50
CA GLY A 352 18.96 -12.17 -6.86
C GLY A 352 18.27 -13.39 -6.23
N ASP A 353 17.11 -13.21 -5.60
CA ASP A 353 16.45 -14.25 -4.80
C ASP A 353 15.70 -15.25 -5.70
N PHE A 354 14.36 -15.30 -5.62
CA PHE A 354 13.59 -16.27 -6.39
C PHE A 354 13.57 -16.00 -7.90
N GLU A 355 13.98 -14.81 -8.34
CA GLU A 355 14.05 -14.47 -9.77
C GLU A 355 15.03 -15.38 -10.54
N VAL A 356 16.10 -15.84 -9.89
CA VAL A 356 17.07 -16.78 -10.47
C VAL A 356 16.45 -18.16 -10.74
N TYR A 357 15.51 -18.58 -9.89
CA TYR A 357 14.90 -19.91 -9.95
C TYR A 357 13.60 -19.94 -10.75
N ILE A 358 12.97 -18.79 -10.98
CA ILE A 358 11.61 -18.73 -11.52
C ILE A 358 11.56 -18.82 -13.05
N ASN A 359 10.54 -19.51 -13.55
CA ASN A 359 10.11 -19.59 -14.94
C ASN A 359 8.59 -19.80 -15.02
N ASP A 360 8.01 -19.73 -16.21
CA ASP A 360 6.55 -19.81 -16.39
C ASP A 360 5.93 -21.10 -15.82
N HIS A 361 6.63 -22.22 -15.97
CA HIS A 361 6.15 -23.53 -15.52
C HIS A 361 6.09 -23.60 -13.99
N ASN A 362 7.20 -23.31 -13.31
CA ASN A 362 7.21 -23.38 -11.84
C ASN A 362 6.41 -22.22 -11.21
N ALA A 363 6.33 -21.05 -11.84
CA ALA A 363 5.49 -19.95 -11.38
C ALA A 363 4.00 -20.32 -11.42
N THR A 364 3.54 -20.97 -12.50
CA THR A 364 2.16 -21.47 -12.60
C THR A 364 1.90 -22.54 -11.54
N ALA A 365 2.80 -23.52 -11.39
CA ALA A 365 2.63 -24.60 -10.42
C ALA A 365 2.60 -24.07 -8.98
N TRP A 366 3.52 -23.17 -8.63
CA TRP A 366 3.62 -22.54 -7.32
C TRP A 366 2.39 -21.68 -7.01
N GLY A 367 1.96 -20.83 -7.96
CA GLY A 367 0.75 -20.04 -7.82
C GLY A 367 -0.49 -20.91 -7.61
N ARG A 368 -0.63 -22.03 -8.34
CA ARG A 368 -1.73 -22.99 -8.13
C ARG A 368 -1.68 -23.67 -6.78
N TYR A 369 -0.49 -24.07 -6.31
CA TYR A 369 -0.32 -24.69 -5.00
C TYR A 369 -0.80 -23.77 -3.88
N LEU A 370 -0.29 -22.54 -3.84
CA LEU A 370 -0.66 -21.56 -2.81
C LEU A 370 -2.12 -21.12 -2.93
N ALA A 371 -2.63 -20.86 -4.14
CA ALA A 371 -4.03 -20.52 -4.34
C ALA A 371 -4.96 -21.61 -3.81
N ASN A 372 -4.66 -22.89 -4.08
CA ASN A 372 -5.46 -23.99 -3.56
C ASN A 372 -5.37 -24.13 -2.04
N ARG A 373 -4.19 -23.91 -1.45
CA ARG A 373 -3.99 -23.97 0.00
C ARG A 373 -4.77 -22.89 0.74
N TYR A 374 -4.81 -21.67 0.20
CA TYR A 374 -5.32 -20.50 0.90
C TYR A 374 -6.64 -19.92 0.35
N ARG A 375 -7.27 -20.51 -0.68
CA ARG A 375 -8.52 -20.01 -1.30
C ARG A 375 -9.68 -19.77 -0.33
N ALA A 376 -9.74 -20.50 0.78
CA ALA A 376 -10.83 -20.37 1.75
C ALA A 376 -10.78 -19.02 2.51
N TYR A 377 -9.60 -18.43 2.66
CA TYR A 377 -9.42 -17.15 3.33
C TYR A 377 -10.05 -16.02 2.51
N GLN A 378 -10.84 -15.19 3.19
CA GLN A 378 -11.48 -14.01 2.60
C GLN A 378 -10.60 -12.76 2.70
N ASN A 379 -9.62 -12.77 3.60
CA ASN A 379 -8.78 -11.63 3.97
C ASN A 379 -7.32 -11.79 3.52
N ILE A 380 -7.09 -12.48 2.40
CA ILE A 380 -5.78 -12.64 1.78
C ILE A 380 -5.76 -11.95 0.41
N ALA A 381 -4.64 -11.32 0.09
CA ALA A 381 -4.22 -10.90 -1.25
C ALA A 381 -2.78 -11.32 -1.52
N TRP A 382 -2.35 -11.15 -2.77
CA TRP A 382 -1.06 -11.60 -3.27
C TRP A 382 -0.22 -10.42 -3.79
N ILE A 383 1.06 -10.39 -3.44
CA ILE A 383 2.08 -9.56 -4.07
C ILE A 383 2.91 -10.46 -4.98
N VAL A 384 2.84 -10.31 -6.30
CA VAL A 384 3.79 -10.98 -7.21
C VAL A 384 5.05 -10.12 -7.42
N ALA A 385 6.10 -10.73 -7.98
CA ALA A 385 7.46 -10.16 -8.05
C ALA A 385 8.09 -9.95 -6.66
N GLY A 386 8.55 -8.74 -6.34
CA GLY A 386 9.20 -8.40 -5.07
C GLY A 386 10.53 -7.69 -5.29
N ASP A 387 10.57 -6.38 -5.09
CA ASP A 387 11.77 -5.52 -5.23
C ASP A 387 12.49 -5.66 -6.60
N SER A 388 11.74 -6.05 -7.65
CA SER A 388 12.30 -6.27 -8.98
C SER A 388 11.26 -6.01 -10.07
N ASN A 389 11.73 -5.48 -11.22
CA ASN A 389 10.94 -5.34 -12.44
C ASN A 389 10.81 -6.67 -13.22
N ALA A 390 11.39 -7.76 -12.71
CA ALA A 390 11.37 -9.08 -13.33
C ALA A 390 11.92 -9.06 -14.78
N GLU A 391 13.11 -8.48 -14.98
CA GLU A 391 13.70 -8.30 -16.31
C GLU A 391 13.92 -9.66 -16.99
N GLY A 392 13.26 -9.89 -18.13
CA GLY A 392 13.27 -11.20 -18.81
C GLY A 392 12.46 -12.30 -18.11
N LYS A 393 11.77 -12.00 -17.00
CA LYS A 393 10.96 -12.92 -16.18
C LYS A 393 9.51 -12.49 -16.01
N ALA A 394 9.07 -11.43 -16.69
CA ALA A 394 7.69 -10.92 -16.63
C ALA A 394 6.63 -11.98 -16.96
N SER A 395 6.89 -12.90 -17.89
CA SER A 395 5.98 -14.01 -18.21
C SER A 395 5.69 -14.90 -17.00
N ALA A 396 6.68 -15.11 -16.13
CA ALA A 396 6.53 -15.87 -14.90
C ALA A 396 5.64 -15.13 -13.88
N VAL A 397 5.80 -13.80 -13.77
CA VAL A 397 4.92 -12.94 -12.95
C VAL A 397 3.47 -13.06 -13.41
N HIS A 398 3.22 -12.94 -14.72
CA HIS A 398 1.89 -13.11 -15.30
C HIS A 398 1.31 -14.50 -15.05
N ALA A 399 2.12 -15.54 -15.22
CA ALA A 399 1.72 -16.93 -15.04
C ALA A 399 1.24 -17.19 -13.59
N MET A 400 1.99 -16.71 -12.60
CA MET A 400 1.63 -16.82 -11.19
C MET A 400 0.36 -16.01 -10.85
N ALA A 401 0.30 -14.75 -11.28
CA ALA A 401 -0.86 -13.89 -11.03
C ALA A 401 -2.16 -14.46 -11.63
N ARG A 402 -2.10 -14.99 -12.86
CA ARG A 402 -3.25 -15.64 -13.51
C ARG A 402 -3.66 -16.91 -12.78
N ALA A 403 -2.72 -17.67 -12.22
CA ALA A 403 -3.04 -18.84 -11.39
C ALA A 403 -3.84 -18.47 -10.14
N PHE A 404 -3.45 -17.39 -9.43
CA PHE A 404 -4.23 -16.87 -8.30
C PHE A 404 -5.64 -16.47 -8.73
N LYS A 405 -5.75 -15.64 -9.78
CA LYS A 405 -7.05 -15.20 -10.31
C LYS A 405 -7.96 -16.34 -10.76
N ALA A 406 -7.40 -17.40 -11.34
CA ALA A 406 -8.17 -18.55 -11.82
C ALA A 406 -8.76 -19.40 -10.67
N ILE A 407 -8.08 -19.52 -9.54
CA ILE A 407 -8.49 -20.41 -8.43
C ILE A 407 -9.22 -19.66 -7.32
N ALA A 408 -8.80 -18.43 -7.02
CA ALA A 408 -9.32 -17.61 -5.93
C ALA A 408 -9.56 -16.15 -6.40
N PRO A 409 -10.50 -15.91 -7.33
CA PRO A 409 -10.72 -14.58 -7.92
C PRO A 409 -11.15 -13.51 -6.91
N HIS A 410 -11.60 -13.90 -5.71
CA HIS A 410 -11.94 -12.99 -4.61
C HIS A 410 -10.72 -12.47 -3.84
N GLN A 411 -9.55 -13.08 -4.01
CA GLN A 411 -8.29 -12.61 -3.43
C GLN A 411 -7.63 -11.63 -4.42
N LEU A 412 -7.32 -10.43 -3.94
CA LEU A 412 -6.73 -9.41 -4.81
C LEU A 412 -5.26 -9.76 -5.13
N VAL A 413 -4.78 -9.30 -6.28
CA VAL A 413 -3.40 -9.45 -6.73
C VAL A 413 -2.83 -8.09 -7.05
N THR A 414 -1.66 -7.79 -6.49
CA THR A 414 -0.82 -6.64 -6.82
C THR A 414 0.58 -7.14 -7.19
N ALA A 415 1.47 -6.23 -7.58
CA ALA A 415 2.86 -6.55 -7.87
C ALA A 415 3.75 -5.54 -7.15
N HIS A 416 4.85 -6.02 -6.56
CA HIS A 416 5.88 -5.15 -6.01
C HIS A 416 7.05 -5.11 -6.99
N ALA A 417 7.08 -4.07 -7.81
CA ALA A 417 8.11 -3.85 -8.81
C ALA A 417 9.44 -3.39 -8.17
N GLY A 418 10.45 -3.05 -8.99
CA GLY A 418 11.63 -2.34 -8.50
C GLY A 418 11.27 -0.92 -8.01
N VAL A 419 12.25 -0.21 -7.42
CA VAL A 419 12.07 1.17 -6.92
C VAL A 419 11.41 2.02 -8.01
N GLN A 420 10.13 2.35 -7.77
CA GLN A 420 9.08 2.83 -8.69
C GLN A 420 7.77 2.11 -8.33
N SER A 421 6.78 2.16 -9.22
CA SER A 421 5.45 1.59 -9.00
C SER A 421 5.20 0.49 -10.00
N SER A 422 4.45 -0.53 -9.59
CA SER A 422 3.90 -1.52 -10.51
C SER A 422 3.06 -0.91 -11.64
N PHE A 423 2.66 0.36 -11.51
CA PHE A 423 2.00 1.10 -12.58
C PHE A 423 2.81 1.07 -13.89
N THR A 424 4.14 1.25 -13.83
CA THR A 424 4.96 1.34 -15.04
C THR A 424 5.12 0.00 -15.76
N GLN A 425 4.89 -1.12 -15.06
CA GLN A 425 5.12 -2.48 -15.58
C GLN A 425 3.81 -3.22 -15.89
N TYR A 426 2.82 -3.10 -15.01
CA TYR A 426 1.67 -4.02 -14.98
C TYR A 426 0.32 -3.31 -14.95
N HIS A 427 0.25 -1.98 -15.10
CA HIS A 427 -1.01 -1.26 -14.96
C HIS A 427 -2.12 -1.73 -15.91
N SER A 428 -1.78 -2.06 -17.15
CA SER A 428 -2.72 -2.55 -18.16
C SER A 428 -3.19 -3.98 -17.91
N GLU A 429 -2.51 -4.73 -17.03
CA GLU A 429 -2.80 -6.15 -16.83
C GLU A 429 -4.12 -6.38 -16.11
N SER A 430 -4.99 -7.22 -16.66
CA SER A 430 -6.31 -7.51 -16.07
C SER A 430 -6.23 -8.22 -14.71
N TRP A 431 -5.13 -8.89 -14.42
CA TRP A 431 -4.92 -9.56 -13.13
C TRP A 431 -4.49 -8.59 -12.02
N LEU A 432 -3.94 -7.40 -12.34
CA LEU A 432 -3.49 -6.43 -11.34
C LEU A 432 -4.68 -5.63 -10.82
N ASP A 433 -5.06 -5.80 -9.56
CA ASP A 433 -6.20 -5.10 -8.95
C ASP A 433 -5.86 -3.69 -8.47
N PHE A 434 -4.65 -3.50 -7.93
CA PHE A 434 -4.17 -2.20 -7.48
C PHE A 434 -2.66 -2.08 -7.71
N ASN A 435 -2.21 -0.85 -7.97
CA ASN A 435 -0.80 -0.56 -8.10
C ASN A 435 -0.15 -0.46 -6.72
N MET A 436 1.08 -0.93 -6.62
CA MET A 436 1.93 -0.76 -5.45
C MET A 436 3.09 0.16 -5.81
N ALA A 437 3.15 1.30 -5.15
CA ALA A 437 4.28 2.21 -5.17
C ALA A 437 5.31 1.77 -4.12
N TYR A 438 6.57 1.90 -4.47
CA TYR A 438 7.73 1.62 -3.62
C TYR A 438 8.75 2.75 -3.78
N ASP A 439 9.17 3.36 -2.67
CA ASP A 439 10.14 4.45 -2.67
C ASP A 439 11.12 4.38 -1.49
N TYR A 440 12.40 4.20 -1.83
CA TYR A 440 13.54 4.15 -0.91
C TYR A 440 14.62 5.19 -1.24
N THR A 441 14.28 6.19 -2.05
CA THR A 441 15.27 7.09 -2.63
C THR A 441 15.88 8.08 -1.64
N TRP A 442 17.19 8.29 -1.80
CA TRP A 442 18.04 9.19 -1.03
C TRP A 442 17.58 10.64 -1.16
N GLY A 443 16.86 11.16 -0.18
CA GLY A 443 16.69 12.61 0.04
C GLY A 443 16.00 13.41 -1.08
N GLY A 444 15.25 12.78 -1.99
CA GLY A 444 14.75 13.42 -3.22
C GLY A 444 13.38 12.96 -3.71
N ALA A 445 12.38 12.91 -2.83
CA ALA A 445 10.93 12.99 -3.10
C ALA A 445 10.34 12.27 -4.35
N TRP A 446 10.17 10.94 -4.31
CA TRP A 446 9.41 10.24 -5.35
C TRP A 446 8.00 9.82 -4.94
N VAL A 447 7.70 9.62 -3.64
CA VAL A 447 6.34 9.27 -3.20
C VAL A 447 5.27 10.20 -3.80
N TYR A 448 5.42 11.52 -3.65
CA TYR A 448 4.44 12.47 -4.18
C TYR A 448 4.33 12.39 -5.73
N PRO A 449 5.41 12.59 -6.51
CA PRO A 449 5.33 12.51 -7.97
C PRO A 449 4.86 11.15 -8.50
N GLN A 450 5.27 10.06 -7.86
CA GLN A 450 4.95 8.69 -8.24
C GLN A 450 3.47 8.38 -8.01
N VAL A 451 2.96 8.63 -6.80
CA VAL A 451 1.54 8.38 -6.49
C VAL A 451 0.66 9.29 -7.33
N ARG A 452 1.06 10.55 -7.54
CA ARG A 452 0.37 11.49 -8.44
C ARG A 452 0.30 10.95 -9.87
N ARG A 453 1.42 10.51 -10.45
CA ARG A 453 1.47 9.95 -11.81
C ARG A 453 0.54 8.75 -11.95
N ASP A 454 0.60 7.83 -11.00
CA ASP A 454 -0.20 6.61 -11.03
C ASP A 454 -1.69 6.91 -10.85
N TYR A 455 -2.04 7.88 -9.99
CA TYR A 455 -3.40 8.37 -9.83
C TYR A 455 -3.95 8.98 -11.13
N GLN A 456 -3.14 9.79 -11.81
CA GLN A 456 -3.47 10.42 -13.10
C GLN A 456 -3.55 9.42 -14.27
N GLY A 457 -3.12 8.18 -14.09
CA GLY A 457 -3.11 7.18 -15.15
C GLY A 457 -2.00 7.41 -16.18
N GLY A 458 -0.85 7.97 -15.77
CA GLY A 458 0.32 8.09 -16.63
C GLY A 458 0.26 9.21 -17.68
N VAL A 459 -0.76 10.07 -17.64
CA VAL A 459 -0.76 11.29 -18.45
C VAL A 459 0.11 12.32 -17.74
N GLY A 460 1.38 12.41 -18.16
CA GLY A 460 2.31 13.41 -17.63
C GLY A 460 1.72 14.81 -17.73
N SER A 461 1.66 15.52 -16.60
CA SER A 461 1.70 16.98 -16.66
C SER A 461 3.14 17.37 -16.96
N ARG A 462 3.34 17.98 -18.13
CA ARG A 462 4.52 18.78 -18.44
C ARG A 462 4.76 19.84 -17.39
#